data_AF-A0A356EKA0-F1
#
_entry.id   AF-A0A356EKA0-F1
#
_cell.length_a   1.000
_cell.length_b   1.000
_cell.length_c   1.000
_cell.angle_alpha   90.00
_cell.angle_beta   90.00
_cell.angle_gamma   90.00
#
_symmetry.space_group_name_H-M   'P 1'
#
loop_
_entity.id
_entity.type
_entity.pdbx_description
1 polymer ?
#
loop_
_entity_poly.entity_id
_entity_poly.type
_entity_poly.pdbx_seq_one_letter_code
_entity_poly.pdbx_strand_id
1 'polypeptide(L)'
;MNKETHQNGISNMFLEAIVSSIFQRRAVRRCRVLLATIAGLVIAMAGVMEGQTLLDPGFESYALNSGAFVVPDSGPWSFSNDAGIVEPYSPNSSTGPLNTWSAMFAALEGEQYASTYAGGDTIRQVVSFDTAGDYIISVHAAAPEGSVTIPAVASLSLEDGEFTFTLQNNPIGETHTVVKGSSWSLCSAILTIDSPGDYTLGIQNTKWAPYFINYDALSVQPVPEPTVVVMLLSLGMAVVGVRATRRGTPRRQIGRVDRVLGGSSSS
;
A
#
# COMPACT_ATOMS: atom_id res chain seq x y z
N MET A 1 58.55 -48.98 27.59
CA MET A 1 58.43 -47.52 27.80
C MET A 1 57.95 -46.91 26.49
N ASN A 2 56.62 -46.81 26.32
CA ASN A 2 55.95 -46.40 25.07
C ASN A 2 55.95 -44.88 24.93
N LYS A 3 56.64 -44.33 23.93
CA LYS A 3 56.64 -42.89 23.61
C LYS A 3 55.96 -42.54 22.27
N GLU A 4 55.55 -43.51 21.46
CA GLU A 4 55.04 -43.23 20.10
C GLU A 4 53.53 -42.95 20.01
N THR A 5 52.75 -43.23 21.05
CA THR A 5 51.28 -43.05 20.99
C THR A 5 50.80 -41.61 21.19
N HIS A 6 51.67 -40.69 21.64
CA HIS A 6 51.25 -39.32 21.99
C HIS A 6 51.35 -38.30 20.85
N GLN A 7 52.09 -38.59 19.77
CA GLN A 7 52.36 -37.62 18.70
C GLN A 7 51.30 -37.63 17.59
N ASN A 8 50.58 -38.75 17.41
CA ASN A 8 49.51 -38.88 16.41
C ASN A 8 48.17 -38.27 16.86
N GLY A 9 47.92 -38.14 18.17
CA GLY A 9 46.70 -37.51 18.70
C GLY A 9 46.65 -36.00 18.52
N ILE A 10 47.80 -35.32 18.61
CA ILE A 10 47.90 -33.86 18.53
C ILE A 10 47.68 -33.37 17.08
N SER A 11 48.18 -34.10 16.09
CA SER A 11 47.99 -33.77 14.67
C SER A 11 46.54 -33.91 14.19
N ASN A 12 45.78 -34.88 14.72
CA ASN A 12 44.37 -35.06 14.36
C ASN A 12 43.46 -33.96 14.95
N MET A 13 43.69 -33.55 16.20
CA MET A 13 42.90 -32.46 16.81
C MET A 13 43.13 -31.10 16.11
N PHE A 14 44.35 -30.85 15.63
CA PHE A 14 44.66 -29.60 14.91
C PHE A 14 43.98 -29.54 13.53
N LEU A 15 43.90 -30.67 12.83
CA LEU A 15 43.21 -30.78 11.55
C LEU A 15 41.70 -30.62 11.67
N GLU A 16 41.07 -31.19 12.71
CA GLU A 16 39.63 -31.01 12.94
C GLU A 16 39.26 -29.57 13.31
N ALA A 17 40.09 -28.90 14.13
CA ALA A 17 39.88 -27.50 14.49
C ALA A 17 39.99 -26.56 13.27
N ILE A 18 40.96 -26.81 12.37
CA ILE A 18 41.12 -26.02 11.14
C ILE A 18 39.93 -26.22 10.21
N VAL A 19 39.50 -27.46 9.99
CA VAL A 19 38.35 -27.77 9.12
C VAL A 19 37.06 -27.16 9.69
N SER A 20 36.82 -27.27 11.01
CA SER A 20 35.68 -26.66 11.68
C SER A 20 35.66 -25.12 11.55
N SER A 21 36.81 -24.47 11.73
CA SER A 21 36.92 -23.00 11.61
C SER A 21 36.69 -22.50 10.17
N ILE A 22 37.12 -23.25 9.15
CA ILE A 22 36.90 -22.92 7.74
C ILE A 22 35.42 -23.12 7.36
N PHE A 23 34.77 -24.17 7.87
CA PHE A 23 33.34 -24.40 7.68
C PHE A 23 32.49 -23.32 8.33
N GLN A 24 32.81 -22.91 9.56
CA GLN A 24 32.12 -21.80 10.23
C GLN A 24 32.29 -20.47 9.48
N ARG A 25 33.52 -20.13 9.05
CA ARG A 25 33.78 -18.89 8.28
C ARG A 25 33.03 -18.87 6.94
N ARG A 26 32.89 -20.01 6.26
CA ARG A 26 32.12 -20.13 5.01
C ARG A 26 30.61 -20.05 5.26
N ALA A 27 30.09 -20.63 6.33
CA ALA A 27 28.68 -20.54 6.71
C ALA A 27 28.29 -19.09 7.06
N VAL A 28 29.11 -18.39 7.84
CA VAL A 28 28.86 -17.00 8.23
C VAL A 28 28.91 -16.05 7.01
N ARG A 29 29.88 -16.22 6.10
CA ARG A 29 29.92 -15.42 4.85
C ARG A 29 28.69 -15.65 3.97
N ARG A 30 28.24 -16.90 3.83
CA ARG A 30 27.04 -17.23 3.04
C ARG A 30 25.76 -16.69 3.66
N CYS A 31 25.66 -16.70 5.00
CA CYS A 31 24.53 -16.12 5.71
C CYS A 31 24.47 -14.60 5.52
N ARG A 32 25.62 -13.91 5.59
CA ARG A 32 25.71 -12.46 5.35
C ARG A 32 25.34 -12.06 3.92
N VAL A 33 25.79 -12.81 2.91
CA VAL A 33 25.42 -12.54 1.51
C VAL A 33 23.92 -12.74 1.31
N LEU A 34 23.35 -13.83 1.85
CA LEU A 34 21.90 -14.10 1.76
C LEU A 34 21.08 -12.98 2.43
N LEU A 35 21.46 -12.56 3.64
CA LEU A 35 20.81 -11.45 4.35
C LEU A 35 20.92 -10.13 3.59
N ALA A 36 22.08 -9.83 3.00
CA ALA A 36 22.25 -8.62 2.19
C ALA A 36 21.42 -8.66 0.89
N THR A 37 21.25 -9.84 0.28
CA THR A 37 20.42 -9.99 -0.92
C THR A 37 18.93 -9.86 -0.59
N ILE A 38 18.48 -10.43 0.53
CA ILE A 38 17.10 -10.29 1.03
C ILE A 38 16.82 -8.84 1.42
N ALA A 39 17.75 -8.17 2.12
CA ALA A 39 17.60 -6.77 2.48
C ALA A 39 17.56 -5.86 1.24
N GLY A 40 18.44 -6.10 0.26
CA GLY A 40 18.41 -5.38 -1.02
C GLY A 40 17.11 -5.58 -1.79
N LEU A 41 16.54 -6.80 -1.74
CA LEU A 41 15.24 -7.10 -2.35
C LEU A 41 14.10 -6.37 -1.64
N VAL A 42 14.08 -6.37 -0.30
CA VAL A 42 13.07 -5.66 0.49
C VAL A 42 13.13 -4.15 0.26
N ILE A 43 14.33 -3.58 0.12
CA ILE A 43 14.53 -2.16 -0.20
C ILE A 43 14.03 -1.85 -1.63
N ALA A 44 14.32 -2.72 -2.60
CA ALA A 44 13.80 -2.57 -3.96
C ALA A 44 12.28 -2.76 -4.04
N MET A 45 11.69 -3.60 -3.18
CA MET A 45 10.25 -3.80 -3.07
C MET A 45 9.54 -2.59 -2.45
N ALA A 46 10.17 -1.87 -1.50
CA ALA A 46 9.61 -0.66 -0.93
C ALA A 46 9.43 0.44 -1.98
N GLY A 47 10.44 0.64 -2.85
CA GLY A 47 10.40 1.71 -3.86
C GLY A 47 9.39 1.51 -5.02
N VAL A 48 8.85 0.30 -5.21
CA VAL A 48 7.83 0.02 -6.25
C VAL A 48 6.39 0.08 -5.68
N MET A 49 6.25 0.17 -4.36
CA MET A 49 4.97 0.12 -3.65
C MET A 49 4.62 1.41 -2.91
N GLU A 50 5.45 2.45 -2.99
CA GLU A 50 5.09 3.74 -2.41
C GLU A 50 3.95 4.33 -3.25
N GLY A 51 2.75 4.35 -2.63
CA GLY A 51 1.60 5.05 -3.16
C GLY A 51 1.94 6.52 -3.40
N GLN A 52 1.23 7.16 -4.32
CA GLN A 52 1.40 8.60 -4.49
C GLN A 52 0.94 9.29 -3.21
N THR A 53 1.79 10.18 -2.69
CA THR A 53 1.50 10.83 -1.41
C THR A 53 0.47 11.92 -1.64
N LEU A 54 -0.75 11.67 -1.19
CA LEU A 54 -1.75 12.74 -1.03
C LEU A 54 -1.40 13.56 0.20
N LEU A 55 -1.61 14.87 0.09
CA LEU A 55 -1.57 15.74 1.25
C LEU A 55 -2.91 15.67 1.97
N ASP A 56 -2.90 15.33 3.25
CA ASP A 56 -4.10 15.27 4.09
C ASP A 56 -5.24 14.40 3.50
N PRO A 57 -5.02 13.09 3.30
CA PRO A 57 -6.00 12.19 2.69
C PRO A 57 -7.29 11.98 3.52
N GLY A 58 -7.23 12.24 4.82
CA GLY A 58 -8.36 12.17 5.76
C GLY A 58 -8.98 13.53 6.10
N PHE A 59 -8.51 14.62 5.47
CA PHE A 59 -9.05 15.98 5.68
C PHE A 59 -8.91 16.52 7.12
N GLU A 60 -7.87 16.15 7.84
CA GLU A 60 -7.63 16.50 9.25
C GLU A 60 -6.89 17.84 9.45
N SER A 61 -6.42 18.47 8.37
CA SER A 61 -5.56 19.66 8.46
C SER A 61 -6.31 20.99 8.60
N TYR A 62 -7.64 20.96 8.60
CA TYR A 62 -8.47 22.15 8.65
C TYR A 62 -8.84 22.52 10.09
N ALA A 63 -8.75 23.80 10.41
CA ALA A 63 -9.12 24.30 11.73
C ALA A 63 -10.65 24.44 11.82
N LEU A 64 -11.31 23.41 12.37
CA LEU A 64 -12.73 23.42 12.70
C LEU A 64 -12.92 23.34 14.22
N ASN A 65 -14.13 23.70 14.65
CA ASN A 65 -14.61 23.33 15.98
C ASN A 65 -15.52 22.13 15.80
N SER A 66 -15.51 21.19 16.75
CA SER A 66 -16.49 20.09 16.77
C SER A 66 -17.91 20.60 16.55
N GLY A 67 -18.60 19.97 15.60
CA GLY A 67 -19.93 20.38 15.18
C GLY A 67 -19.99 21.48 14.14
N ALA A 68 -18.88 21.76 13.44
CA ALA A 68 -18.82 22.74 12.37
C ALA A 68 -18.69 22.13 10.97
N PHE A 69 -19.18 22.90 10.00
CA PHE A 69 -18.92 22.75 8.58
C PHE A 69 -18.26 24.03 8.07
N VAL A 70 -17.23 23.90 7.24
CA VAL A 70 -16.56 25.03 6.59
C VAL A 70 -16.28 24.72 5.14
N VAL A 71 -16.37 25.73 4.27
CA VAL A 71 -15.78 25.68 2.93
C VAL A 71 -14.41 26.34 3.04
N PRO A 72 -13.30 25.58 3.07
CA PRO A 72 -11.98 26.16 3.25
C PRO A 72 -11.61 27.10 2.09
N ASP A 73 -10.99 28.23 2.40
CA ASP A 73 -10.42 29.16 1.42
C ASP A 73 -8.96 28.84 1.07
N SER A 74 -8.35 27.94 1.83
CA SER A 74 -6.95 27.52 1.72
C SER A 74 -6.78 26.12 2.30
N GLY A 75 -5.71 25.44 1.89
CA GLY A 75 -5.40 24.07 2.33
C GLY A 75 -4.89 23.20 1.19
N PRO A 76 -4.61 21.92 1.49
CA PRO A 76 -4.14 20.95 0.50
C PRO A 76 -5.21 20.54 -0.52
N TRP A 77 -6.49 20.71 -0.18
CA TRP A 77 -7.62 20.47 -1.08
C TRP A 77 -8.30 21.79 -1.44
N SER A 78 -8.71 21.92 -2.69
CA SER A 78 -9.60 22.98 -3.16
C SER A 78 -11.02 22.47 -3.25
N PHE A 79 -11.95 23.25 -2.71
CA PHE A 79 -13.39 22.98 -2.70
C PHE A 79 -14.10 23.99 -3.59
N SER A 80 -15.14 23.55 -4.31
CA SER A 80 -15.97 24.43 -5.15
C SER A 80 -17.44 24.21 -4.85
N ASN A 81 -18.22 25.28 -5.01
CA ASN A 81 -19.66 25.33 -4.72
C ASN A 81 -19.93 25.04 -3.24
N ASP A 82 -20.66 23.96 -2.95
CA ASP A 82 -21.09 23.58 -1.61
C ASP A 82 -20.22 22.49 -0.97
N ALA A 83 -19.12 22.14 -1.62
CA ALA A 83 -18.15 21.19 -1.07
C ALA A 83 -17.40 21.81 0.12
N GLY A 84 -17.16 21.05 1.17
CA GLY A 84 -16.43 21.54 2.34
C GLY A 84 -16.00 20.43 3.30
N ILE A 85 -15.50 20.84 4.46
CA ILE A 85 -15.02 19.97 5.54
C ILE A 85 -15.99 20.01 6.71
N VAL A 86 -16.12 18.86 7.36
CA VAL A 86 -17.02 18.60 8.48
C VAL A 86 -16.20 18.03 9.63
N GLU A 87 -16.40 18.57 10.83
CA GLU A 87 -15.99 17.92 12.07
C GLU A 87 -17.24 17.50 12.85
N PRO A 88 -17.53 16.19 13.00
CA PRO A 88 -18.67 15.73 13.77
C PRO A 88 -18.67 16.22 15.23
N TYR A 89 -19.84 16.40 15.85
CA TYR A 89 -21.18 16.16 15.34
C TYR A 89 -21.77 17.42 14.69
N SER A 90 -21.48 17.67 13.40
CA SER A 90 -21.96 18.85 12.69
C SER A 90 -23.15 18.48 11.81
N PRO A 91 -24.16 19.36 11.70
CA PRO A 91 -24.99 19.39 10.50
C PRO A 91 -24.12 19.86 9.32
N ASN A 92 -24.09 19.17 8.17
CA ASN A 92 -23.46 19.77 6.98
C ASN A 92 -24.44 20.81 6.39
N SER A 93 -23.96 21.61 5.44
CA SER A 93 -24.71 22.74 4.92
C SER A 93 -24.47 22.92 3.42
N SER A 94 -25.41 23.55 2.74
CA SER A 94 -25.25 24.02 1.36
C SER A 94 -25.39 25.55 1.31
N THR A 95 -24.52 26.22 0.57
CA THR A 95 -24.50 27.67 0.25
C THR A 95 -24.61 28.69 1.40
N GLY A 96 -24.48 28.31 2.67
CA GLY A 96 -24.36 29.25 3.81
C GLY A 96 -25.02 28.80 5.11
N PRO A 97 -24.88 29.57 6.22
CA PRO A 97 -25.31 29.18 7.58
C PRO A 97 -26.82 28.98 7.79
N LEU A 98 -27.63 28.93 6.73
CA LEU A 98 -29.08 28.91 6.75
C LEU A 98 -29.71 27.65 6.15
N ASN A 99 -28.95 26.81 5.42
CA ASN A 99 -29.43 25.51 4.96
C ASN A 99 -28.78 24.42 5.81
N THR A 100 -29.54 23.88 6.75
CA THR A 100 -29.05 22.89 7.72
C THR A 100 -29.66 21.53 7.43
N TRP A 101 -28.85 20.47 7.45
CA TRP A 101 -29.34 19.10 7.58
C TRP A 101 -28.59 18.39 8.71
N SER A 102 -29.26 17.52 9.44
CA SER A 102 -28.84 17.10 10.78
C SER A 102 -28.39 15.65 10.90
N ALA A 103 -28.08 14.98 9.80
CA ALA A 103 -27.61 13.59 9.87
C ALA A 103 -26.10 13.58 10.15
N MET A 104 -25.70 12.66 11.02
CA MET A 104 -24.37 12.65 11.62
C MET A 104 -23.64 11.38 11.16
N PHE A 105 -22.44 11.54 10.63
CA PHE A 105 -21.47 10.45 10.47
C PHE A 105 -20.35 10.63 11.48
N ALA A 106 -19.85 9.53 12.03
CA ALA A 106 -18.50 9.51 12.56
C ALA A 106 -17.53 9.49 11.37
N ALA A 107 -16.43 10.24 11.47
CA ALA A 107 -15.32 10.11 10.55
C ALA A 107 -14.84 8.66 10.50
N LEU A 108 -14.42 8.20 9.33
CA LEU A 108 -13.87 6.85 9.18
C LEU A 108 -12.45 6.81 9.76
N GLU A 109 -11.67 7.85 9.46
CA GLU A 109 -10.35 8.10 10.04
C GLU A 109 -10.36 9.47 10.75
N GLY A 110 -9.65 9.56 11.87
CA GLY A 110 -9.51 10.84 12.59
C GLY A 110 -10.83 11.43 13.10
N GLU A 111 -10.97 12.75 12.97
CA GLU A 111 -12.07 13.55 13.49
C GLU A 111 -12.83 14.32 12.41
N GLN A 112 -12.33 14.36 11.17
CA GLN A 112 -12.90 15.18 10.09
C GLN A 112 -13.22 14.34 8.85
N TYR A 113 -14.04 14.89 7.95
CA TYR A 113 -14.23 14.35 6.60
C TYR A 113 -14.68 15.45 5.65
N ALA A 114 -14.55 15.21 4.34
CA ALA A 114 -15.08 16.11 3.32
C ALA A 114 -16.54 15.77 2.98
N SER A 115 -17.31 16.76 2.55
CA SER A 115 -18.70 16.59 2.12
C SER A 115 -19.02 17.40 0.88
N THR A 116 -19.89 16.89 0.03
CA THR A 116 -20.47 17.60 -1.12
C THR A 116 -21.99 17.59 -1.05
N TYR A 117 -22.62 18.57 -1.70
CA TYR A 117 -24.06 18.69 -1.85
C TYR A 117 -24.47 18.86 -3.32
N ALA A 118 -25.16 17.87 -3.86
CA ALA A 118 -25.81 17.96 -5.17
C ALA A 118 -24.89 18.43 -6.34
N GLY A 119 -25.48 18.51 -7.53
CA GLY A 119 -24.99 19.33 -8.63
C GLY A 119 -23.56 19.05 -9.07
N GLY A 120 -22.78 20.12 -9.25
CA GLY A 120 -21.43 20.11 -9.81
C GLY A 120 -20.33 20.40 -8.80
N ASP A 121 -20.56 20.14 -7.52
CA ASP A 121 -19.58 20.26 -6.43
C ASP A 121 -18.30 19.48 -6.73
N THR A 122 -17.15 20.03 -6.34
CA THR A 122 -15.85 19.38 -6.57
C THR A 122 -14.93 19.50 -5.37
N ILE A 123 -14.16 18.42 -5.13
CA ILE A 123 -13.04 18.37 -4.19
C ILE A 123 -11.81 17.97 -5.00
N ARG A 124 -10.73 18.78 -4.96
CA ARG A 124 -9.56 18.57 -5.84
C ARG A 124 -8.23 18.83 -5.14
N GLN A 125 -7.19 18.12 -5.55
CA GLN A 125 -5.81 18.33 -5.12
C GLN A 125 -4.86 18.16 -6.30
N VAL A 126 -3.77 18.92 -6.31
CA VAL A 126 -2.65 18.68 -7.23
C VAL A 126 -1.75 17.61 -6.62
N VAL A 127 -1.50 16.55 -7.38
CA VAL A 127 -0.69 15.40 -6.97
C VAL A 127 0.45 15.24 -7.97
N SER A 128 1.67 15.14 -7.46
CA SER A 128 2.87 14.88 -8.28
C SER A 128 3.02 13.39 -8.49
N PHE A 129 3.29 12.98 -9.73
CA PHE A 129 3.59 11.61 -10.11
C PHE A 129 5.01 11.54 -10.66
N ASP A 130 5.87 10.76 -10.03
CA ASP A 130 7.27 10.58 -10.46
C ASP A 130 7.43 9.60 -11.63
N THR A 131 6.41 8.78 -11.88
CA THR A 131 6.43 7.72 -12.89
C THR A 131 5.13 7.69 -13.71
N ALA A 132 5.26 7.49 -15.02
CA ALA A 132 4.13 7.12 -15.87
C ALA A 132 3.63 5.71 -15.50
N GLY A 133 2.34 5.45 -15.69
CA GLY A 133 1.73 4.15 -15.42
C GLY A 133 0.27 4.24 -14.99
N ASP A 134 -0.30 3.08 -14.66
CA ASP A 134 -1.65 2.98 -14.13
C ASP A 134 -1.65 3.07 -12.61
N TYR A 135 -2.63 3.79 -12.08
CA TYR A 135 -2.84 3.97 -10.65
C TYR A 135 -4.31 3.72 -10.31
N ILE A 136 -4.57 3.32 -9.07
CA ILE A 136 -5.91 3.25 -8.51
C ILE A 136 -6.08 4.44 -7.57
N ILE A 137 -7.07 5.29 -7.85
CA ILE A 137 -7.59 6.24 -6.89
C ILE A 137 -8.75 5.58 -6.14
N SER A 138 -8.82 5.79 -4.83
CA SER A 138 -9.92 5.31 -4.01
C SER A 138 -10.31 6.30 -2.93
N VAL A 139 -11.57 6.22 -2.51
CA VAL A 139 -12.15 7.01 -1.41
C VAL A 139 -13.23 6.19 -0.72
N HIS A 140 -13.40 6.36 0.59
CA HIS A 140 -14.60 5.88 1.24
C HIS A 140 -15.70 6.92 1.12
N ALA A 141 -16.85 6.50 0.61
CA ALA A 141 -18.02 7.34 0.44
C ALA A 141 -19.19 6.82 1.28
N ALA A 142 -19.93 7.73 1.89
CA ALA A 142 -21.17 7.45 2.60
C ALA A 142 -22.21 8.54 2.30
N ALA A 143 -23.49 8.21 2.37
CA ALA A 143 -24.55 9.20 2.21
C ALA A 143 -25.59 9.08 3.33
N PRO A 144 -25.99 10.20 3.95
CA PRO A 144 -27.05 10.21 4.95
C PRO A 144 -28.42 9.89 4.34
N GLU A 145 -29.34 9.40 5.17
CA GLU A 145 -30.77 9.52 4.90
C GLU A 145 -31.33 10.82 5.49
N GLY A 146 -32.56 11.18 5.10
CA GLY A 146 -33.29 12.29 5.69
C GLY A 146 -33.75 13.31 4.66
N SER A 147 -33.70 14.58 5.03
CA SER A 147 -34.17 15.70 4.21
C SER A 147 -33.30 16.93 4.41
N VAL A 148 -33.17 17.73 3.35
CA VAL A 148 -32.65 19.10 3.44
C VAL A 148 -33.82 20.06 3.62
N THR A 149 -33.69 21.01 4.54
CA THR A 149 -34.65 22.12 4.68
C THR A 149 -34.02 23.39 4.15
N ILE A 150 -34.63 23.94 3.11
CA ILE A 150 -34.25 25.23 2.52
C ILE A 150 -35.28 26.25 3.02
N PRO A 151 -34.89 27.19 3.90
CA PRO A 151 -35.81 28.18 4.46
C PRO A 151 -36.58 28.92 3.36
N ALA A 152 -37.89 29.08 3.58
CA ALA A 152 -38.82 29.74 2.65
C ALA A 152 -38.98 29.08 1.27
N VAL A 153 -38.35 27.93 0.99
CA VAL A 153 -38.51 27.20 -0.27
C VAL A 153 -39.27 25.89 -0.03
N ALA A 154 -38.62 24.90 0.59
CA ALA A 154 -39.18 23.58 0.83
C ALA A 154 -38.29 22.74 1.75
N SER A 155 -38.88 21.68 2.32
CA SER A 155 -38.13 20.52 2.81
C SER A 155 -38.16 19.44 1.74
N LEU A 156 -36.99 19.01 1.27
CA LEU A 156 -36.84 18.01 0.22
C LEU A 156 -36.20 16.76 0.80
N SER A 157 -36.79 15.59 0.52
CA SER A 157 -36.17 14.31 0.87
C SER A 157 -34.85 14.16 0.11
N LEU A 158 -33.84 13.63 0.81
CA LEU A 158 -32.59 13.30 0.15
C LEU A 158 -32.78 12.12 -0.81
N GLU A 159 -32.05 12.16 -1.90
CA GLU A 159 -31.93 11.10 -2.90
C GLU A 159 -30.58 10.39 -2.78
N ASP A 160 -30.42 9.31 -3.56
CA ASP A 160 -29.12 8.71 -3.79
C ASP A 160 -28.21 9.73 -4.50
N GLY A 161 -26.98 9.82 -4.01
CA GLY A 161 -25.95 10.69 -4.56
C GLY A 161 -25.20 10.03 -5.70
N GLU A 162 -24.64 10.84 -6.60
CA GLU A 162 -23.76 10.36 -7.66
C GLU A 162 -22.51 11.23 -7.77
N PHE A 163 -21.37 10.56 -7.95
CA PHE A 163 -20.10 11.23 -8.21
C PHE A 163 -19.23 10.43 -9.17
N THR A 164 -18.21 11.08 -9.71
CA THR A 164 -17.13 10.45 -10.46
C THR A 164 -15.79 10.99 -9.99
N PHE A 165 -14.75 10.18 -10.15
CA PHE A 165 -13.37 10.67 -10.00
C PHE A 165 -12.98 11.50 -11.22
N THR A 166 -12.03 12.41 -11.06
CA THR A 166 -11.56 13.27 -12.14
C THR A 166 -10.04 13.33 -12.23
N LEU A 167 -9.53 13.42 -13.46
CA LEU A 167 -8.15 13.72 -13.80
C LEU A 167 -8.13 14.96 -14.70
N GLN A 168 -7.52 16.05 -14.25
CA GLN A 168 -7.52 17.34 -14.95
C GLN A 168 -8.93 17.80 -15.39
N ASN A 169 -9.93 17.59 -14.52
CA ASN A 169 -11.37 17.86 -14.75
C ASN A 169 -12.09 16.92 -15.71
N ASN A 170 -11.41 15.93 -16.30
CA ASN A 170 -12.07 14.91 -17.09
C ASN A 170 -12.51 13.76 -16.17
N PRO A 171 -13.75 13.26 -16.28
CA PRO A 171 -14.19 12.12 -15.51
C PRO A 171 -13.37 10.88 -15.86
N ILE A 172 -13.04 10.08 -14.83
CA ILE A 172 -12.30 8.83 -14.96
C ILE A 172 -13.09 7.70 -14.28
N GLY A 173 -13.04 6.51 -14.86
CA GLY A 173 -13.82 5.37 -14.40
C GLY A 173 -15.32 5.53 -14.63
N GLU A 174 -16.10 4.74 -13.89
CA GLU A 174 -17.56 4.78 -13.92
C GLU A 174 -18.10 5.83 -12.95
N THR A 175 -19.38 6.21 -13.12
CA THR A 175 -20.09 7.01 -12.12
C THR A 175 -20.44 6.11 -10.94
N HIS A 176 -20.13 6.56 -9.72
CA HIS A 176 -20.47 5.88 -8.48
C HIS A 176 -21.77 6.42 -7.92
N THR A 177 -22.73 5.53 -7.66
CA THR A 177 -23.95 5.84 -6.91
C THR A 177 -23.74 5.52 -5.43
N VAL A 178 -23.98 6.50 -4.57
CA VAL A 178 -23.95 6.34 -3.12
C VAL A 178 -25.39 6.36 -2.62
N VAL A 179 -25.89 5.19 -2.25
CA VAL A 179 -27.26 5.02 -1.76
C VAL A 179 -27.45 5.83 -0.49
N LYS A 180 -28.55 6.58 -0.38
CA LYS A 180 -28.86 7.35 0.83
C LYS A 180 -29.06 6.42 2.04
N GLY A 181 -28.61 6.86 3.21
CA GLY A 181 -28.61 6.04 4.43
C GLY A 181 -27.53 4.94 4.44
N SER A 182 -26.60 4.97 3.47
CA SER A 182 -25.48 4.03 3.44
C SER A 182 -24.40 4.40 4.47
N SER A 183 -23.69 3.38 4.93
CA SER A 183 -22.43 3.56 5.67
C SER A 183 -21.25 3.69 4.70
N TRP A 184 -20.06 4.00 5.23
CA TRP A 184 -18.82 4.09 4.49
C TRP A 184 -18.57 2.85 3.61
N SER A 185 -18.35 3.10 2.32
CA SER A 185 -18.06 2.08 1.32
C SER A 185 -16.93 2.55 0.41
N LEU A 186 -16.01 1.64 0.08
CA LEU A 186 -14.86 1.95 -0.77
C LEU A 186 -15.31 2.08 -2.23
N CYS A 187 -15.06 3.24 -2.82
CA CYS A 187 -15.19 3.51 -4.24
C CYS A 187 -13.80 3.66 -4.86
N SER A 188 -13.60 3.19 -6.09
CA SER A 188 -12.31 3.30 -6.76
C SER A 188 -12.43 3.39 -8.28
N ALA A 189 -11.42 4.00 -8.89
CA ALA A 189 -11.25 4.06 -10.33
C ALA A 189 -9.77 3.86 -10.70
N ILE A 190 -9.54 3.33 -11.91
CA ILE A 190 -8.21 3.30 -12.52
C ILE A 190 -8.00 4.62 -13.26
N LEU A 191 -6.82 5.20 -13.11
CA LEU A 191 -6.34 6.33 -13.91
C LEU A 191 -4.98 6.01 -14.52
N THR A 192 -4.73 6.56 -15.70
CA THR A 192 -3.46 6.39 -16.41
C THR A 192 -2.72 7.71 -16.45
N ILE A 193 -1.45 7.67 -16.06
CA ILE A 193 -0.53 8.80 -16.13
C ILE A 193 0.45 8.55 -17.28
N ASP A 194 0.33 9.33 -18.35
CA ASP A 194 1.14 9.15 -19.57
C ASP A 194 2.60 9.58 -19.39
N SER A 195 2.86 10.51 -18.47
CA SER A 195 4.19 11.06 -18.20
C SER A 195 4.30 11.55 -16.76
N PRO A 196 5.49 11.51 -16.13
CA PRO A 196 5.70 12.14 -14.82
C PRO A 196 5.33 13.63 -14.83
N GLY A 197 4.76 14.11 -13.72
CA GLY A 197 4.37 15.50 -13.57
C GLY A 197 3.23 15.71 -12.56
N ASP A 198 2.73 16.94 -12.51
CA ASP A 198 1.66 17.34 -11.61
C ASP A 198 0.29 17.20 -12.29
N TYR A 199 -0.63 16.53 -11.61
CA TYR A 199 -1.98 16.30 -12.09
C TYR A 199 -3.00 16.72 -11.03
N THR A 200 -4.09 17.37 -11.47
CA THR A 200 -5.22 17.63 -10.58
C THR A 200 -6.10 16.39 -10.53
N LEU A 201 -6.15 15.75 -9.37
CA LEU A 201 -7.08 14.67 -9.06
C LEU A 201 -8.25 15.22 -8.27
N GLY A 202 -9.39 14.56 -8.33
CA GLY A 202 -10.50 14.93 -7.47
C GLY A 202 -11.75 14.12 -7.66
N ILE A 203 -12.80 14.60 -7.01
CA ILE A 203 -14.16 14.08 -7.06
C ILE A 203 -15.08 15.18 -7.59
N GLN A 204 -16.07 14.78 -8.39
CA GLN A 204 -17.11 15.66 -8.89
C GLN A 204 -18.48 15.01 -8.76
N ASN A 205 -19.44 15.74 -8.19
CA ASN A 205 -20.83 15.37 -8.22
C ASN A 205 -21.39 15.44 -9.65
N THR A 206 -22.26 14.49 -10.02
CA THR A 206 -22.77 14.37 -11.40
C THR A 206 -24.28 14.54 -11.51
N LYS A 207 -25.00 14.53 -10.38
CA LYS A 207 -26.47 14.50 -10.36
C LYS A 207 -27.05 15.78 -9.78
N TRP A 208 -28.05 16.35 -10.45
CA TRP A 208 -28.79 17.52 -9.98
C TRP A 208 -30.02 17.12 -9.16
N ALA A 209 -29.78 16.69 -7.92
CA ALA A 209 -30.83 16.32 -6.96
C ALA A 209 -30.36 16.63 -5.53
N PRO A 210 -31.27 16.79 -4.55
CA PRO A 210 -30.88 17.02 -3.16
C PRO A 210 -30.27 15.74 -2.58
N TYR A 211 -28.95 15.71 -2.38
CA TYR A 211 -28.23 14.63 -1.70
C TYR A 211 -26.96 15.19 -1.06
N PHE A 212 -26.40 14.43 -0.11
CA PHE A 212 -25.06 14.66 0.41
C PHE A 212 -24.22 13.41 0.20
N ILE A 213 -22.94 13.59 -0.08
CA ILE A 213 -21.95 12.52 -0.06
C ILE A 213 -20.80 12.98 0.83
N ASN A 214 -20.42 12.12 1.78
CA ASN A 214 -19.28 12.31 2.64
C ASN A 214 -18.12 11.45 2.14
N TYR A 215 -16.90 11.96 2.26
CA TYR A 215 -15.69 11.39 1.72
C TYR A 215 -14.58 11.39 2.77
N ASP A 216 -13.90 10.26 2.89
CA ASP A 216 -12.79 10.10 3.84
C ASP A 216 -11.78 9.08 3.32
N ALA A 217 -10.57 9.10 3.89
CA ALA A 217 -9.47 8.18 3.64
C ALA A 217 -9.15 8.02 2.14
N LEU A 218 -8.90 9.15 1.45
CA LEU A 218 -8.53 9.13 0.04
C LEU A 218 -7.15 8.49 -0.16
N SER A 219 -6.97 7.73 -1.23
CA SER A 219 -5.66 7.16 -1.54
C SER A 219 -5.40 7.03 -3.03
N VAL A 220 -4.12 7.04 -3.41
CA VAL A 220 -3.67 6.77 -4.78
C VAL A 220 -2.52 5.78 -4.72
N GLN A 221 -2.67 4.63 -5.37
CA GLN A 221 -1.70 3.54 -5.33
C GLN A 221 -1.32 3.10 -6.75
N PRO A 222 -0.04 2.82 -7.04
CA PRO A 222 0.35 2.27 -8.33
C PRO A 222 -0.27 0.89 -8.52
N VAL A 223 -0.72 0.60 -9.75
CA VAL A 223 -1.10 -0.76 -10.15
C VAL A 223 0.17 -1.52 -10.50
N PRO A 224 0.55 -2.58 -9.78
CA PRO A 224 1.76 -3.32 -10.10
C PRO A 224 1.68 -3.91 -11.51
N GLU A 225 2.67 -3.61 -12.36
CA GLU A 225 2.73 -4.25 -13.66
C GLU A 225 2.85 -5.78 -13.51
N PRO A 226 2.16 -6.58 -14.35
CA PRO A 226 2.23 -8.04 -14.28
C PRO A 226 3.67 -8.58 -14.36
N THR A 227 4.53 -7.90 -15.10
CA THR A 227 5.97 -8.19 -15.26
C THR A 227 6.75 -8.06 -13.96
N VAL A 228 6.44 -7.07 -13.12
CA VAL A 228 7.05 -6.92 -11.78
C VAL A 228 6.66 -8.11 -10.90
N VAL A 229 5.39 -8.51 -10.91
CA VAL A 229 4.91 -9.67 -10.16
C VAL A 229 5.59 -10.96 -10.62
N VAL A 230 5.73 -11.17 -11.93
CA VAL A 230 6.40 -12.35 -12.50
C VAL A 230 7.90 -12.35 -12.20
N MET A 231 8.59 -11.20 -12.25
CA MET A 231 9.99 -11.11 -11.81
C MET A 231 10.14 -11.45 -10.33
N LEU A 232 9.26 -10.95 -9.47
CA LEU A 232 9.29 -11.24 -8.03
C LEU A 232 9.10 -12.74 -7.75
N LEU A 233 8.13 -13.37 -8.41
CA LEU A 233 7.86 -14.80 -8.28
C LEU A 233 9.02 -15.67 -8.80
N SER A 234 9.60 -15.30 -9.96
CA SER A 234 10.71 -16.04 -10.56
C SER A 234 12.00 -15.91 -9.74
N LEU A 235 12.28 -14.74 -9.16
CA LEU A 235 13.43 -14.54 -8.28
C LEU A 235 13.29 -15.33 -6.98
N GLY A 236 12.09 -15.37 -6.38
CA GLY A 236 11.78 -16.20 -5.22
C GLY A 236 12.02 -17.69 -5.49
N MET A 237 11.58 -18.19 -6.66
CA MET A 237 11.79 -19.57 -7.09
C MET A 237 13.26 -19.91 -7.35
N ALA A 238 14.05 -18.98 -7.91
CA ALA A 238 15.49 -19.18 -8.12
C ALA A 238 16.25 -19.34 -6.79
N VAL A 239 15.89 -18.59 -5.74
CA VAL A 239 16.49 -18.70 -4.40
C VAL A 239 16.17 -20.06 -3.75
N VAL A 240 14.96 -20.58 -3.95
CA VAL A 240 14.56 -21.91 -3.46
C VAL A 240 15.23 -23.03 -4.27
N GLY A 241 15.30 -22.91 -5.59
CA GLY A 241 15.92 -23.90 -6.48
C GLY A 241 17.43 -24.11 -6.25
N VAL A 242 18.17 -23.05 -5.95
CA VAL A 242 19.61 -23.14 -5.60
C VAL A 242 19.86 -23.87 -4.27
N ARG A 243 18.87 -23.90 -3.35
CA ARG A 243 18.95 -24.69 -2.11
C ARG A 243 18.68 -26.17 -2.34
N ALA A 244 17.79 -26.53 -3.27
CA ALA A 244 17.43 -27.92 -3.55
C ALA A 244 18.57 -28.69 -4.24
N THR A 245 19.29 -28.06 -5.17
CA THR A 245 20.35 -28.73 -5.95
C THR A 245 21.65 -28.97 -5.18
N ARG A 246 21.89 -28.31 -4.05
CA ARG A 246 23.12 -28.48 -3.24
C ARG A 246 23.05 -29.57 -2.17
N ARG A 247 21.90 -30.23 -1.97
CA ARG A 247 21.75 -31.33 -0.99
C ARG A 247 21.97 -32.73 -1.58
N GLY A 248 22.17 -32.86 -2.89
CA GLY A 248 22.28 -34.16 -3.56
C GLY A 248 23.62 -34.37 -4.26
N THR A 249 24.70 -34.59 -3.53
CA THR A 249 25.84 -35.32 -4.10
C THR A 249 26.29 -36.36 -3.09
N PRO A 250 25.82 -37.62 -3.19
CA PRO A 250 26.27 -38.69 -2.31
C PRO A 250 27.75 -38.93 -2.56
N ARG A 251 28.55 -38.76 -1.50
CA ARG A 251 29.99 -38.99 -1.47
C ARG A 251 30.24 -40.48 -1.70
N ARG A 252 30.62 -40.85 -2.93
CA ARG A 252 31.01 -42.21 -3.32
C ARG A 252 32.20 -42.65 -2.45
N GLN A 253 31.97 -43.55 -1.49
CA GLN A 253 33.03 -44.20 -0.72
C GLN A 253 33.84 -45.08 -1.69
N ILE A 254 35.08 -44.70 -1.95
CA ILE A 254 36.06 -45.53 -2.65
C ILE A 254 36.64 -46.48 -1.61
N GLY A 255 36.13 -47.71 -1.59
CA GLY A 255 36.63 -48.81 -0.77
C GLY A 255 37.97 -49.33 -1.30
N ARG A 256 39.02 -48.97 -0.56
CA ARG A 256 40.31 -49.64 -0.31
C ARG A 256 40.52 -51.02 -0.97
N VAL A 257 41.54 -51.10 -1.82
CA VAL A 257 42.14 -52.34 -2.34
C VAL A 257 43.21 -52.79 -1.34
N ASP A 258 42.97 -53.89 -0.63
CA ASP A 258 44.00 -54.53 0.19
C ASP A 258 44.90 -55.39 -0.71
N ARG A 259 46.14 -54.93 -0.88
CA ARG A 259 47.24 -55.65 -1.51
C ARG A 259 48.07 -56.31 -0.41
N VAL A 260 47.88 -57.62 -0.20
CA VAL A 260 48.76 -58.44 0.64
C VAL A 260 49.88 -59.00 -0.25
N LEU A 261 51.12 -58.58 0.00
CA LEU A 261 52.34 -59.14 -0.59
C LEU A 261 53.38 -59.42 0.51
N GLY A 262 54.02 -60.58 0.40
CA GLY A 262 55.15 -61.08 1.22
C GLY A 262 54.81 -62.45 1.81
N GLY A 263 55.38 -63.60 1.43
CA GLY A 263 56.78 -63.88 1.04
C GLY A 263 57.67 -63.68 2.27
N SER A 264 58.47 -64.61 2.81
CA SER A 264 59.11 -65.85 2.33
C SER A 264 59.64 -66.61 3.57
N SER A 265 59.78 -67.95 3.54
CA SER A 265 61.05 -68.73 3.44
C SER A 265 61.48 -69.51 4.71
N SER A 266 61.53 -70.84 4.54
CA SER A 266 62.54 -71.84 4.97
C SER A 266 63.01 -71.97 6.42
N SER A 267 62.82 -73.16 7.00
CA SER A 267 63.87 -74.16 7.31
C SER A 267 63.20 -75.49 7.66
#